data_AF-A0A4R2IGF1-F1
#
_entry.id   AF-A0A4R2IGF1-F1
#
_cell.length_a   1.000
_cell.length_b   1.000
_cell.length_c   1.000
_cell.angle_alpha   90.00
_cell.angle_beta   90.00
_cell.angle_gamma   90.00
#
_symmetry.space_group_name_H-M   'P 1'
#
loop_
_entity.id
_entity.type
_entity.pdbx_description
1 polymer ?
#
loop_
_entity_poly.entity_id
_entity_poly.type
_entity_poly.pdbx_seq_one_letter_code
_entity_poly.pdbx_strand_id
1 'polypeptide(L)'
;MHVRSAVAVLVCLTSATRAATLEVGPGHAHATPCAAIAAAADGDTILIDAAGSYAGDVCAWSKNGLTLRGVNGRPRIDANGASAQGKAIWVISGADTTIENIELSGCHVPDMNGAGIRQQGTNLTVRHAWFHDNENGILAGEDVASTITIEYSEFAHNGAGDGFSHNLYVGHVGHLVFRANWSHDAIVGHLLKSRAARNDILYNRLTGEAGNESYEINLPNGGLTYVIGNLIQQPSTTQNSAMLDYLSEGAGSNTDFRLFVVNNTFVNDRGGGTFLQVGGSTPALARNNIFFGGGTISTQAGAVLDHNYAGSADLFVDAAHYDYRLRADAGAVIDQGVDPGSGGGEALQPASIYVHPANVAARIVSGAIDIGAYEWSGEAIFNDGFDG
;
A
#
# COMPACT_ATOMS: atom_id res chain seq x y z
N MET A 1 50.04 -6.87 59.36
CA MET A 1 49.95 -7.93 58.33
C MET A 1 48.70 -7.65 57.51
N HIS A 2 48.80 -6.81 56.48
CA HIS A 2 47.65 -6.39 55.66
C HIS A 2 47.75 -7.04 54.29
N VAL A 3 46.88 -8.02 54.05
CA VAL A 3 46.68 -8.66 52.75
C VAL A 3 45.89 -7.69 51.88
N ARG A 4 46.51 -7.22 50.79
CA ARG A 4 45.82 -6.46 49.75
C ARG A 4 45.25 -7.45 48.73
N SER A 5 43.93 -7.66 48.77
CA SER A 5 43.20 -8.38 47.73
C SER A 5 43.09 -7.48 46.50
N ALA A 6 43.70 -7.89 45.39
CA ALA A 6 43.49 -7.26 44.08
C ALA A 6 42.18 -7.79 43.49
N VAL A 7 41.19 -6.90 43.35
CA VAL A 7 39.96 -7.16 42.60
C VAL A 7 40.29 -6.97 41.12
N ALA A 8 40.21 -8.05 40.34
CA ALA A 8 40.31 -7.99 38.89
C ALA A 8 38.95 -7.51 38.34
N VAL A 9 38.92 -6.30 37.78
CA VAL A 9 37.77 -5.76 37.06
C VAL A 9 37.77 -6.39 35.67
N LEU A 10 36.83 -7.28 35.41
CA LEU A 10 36.58 -7.84 34.08
C LEU A 10 35.82 -6.80 33.26
N VAL A 11 36.52 -6.10 32.36
CA VAL A 11 35.89 -5.19 31.41
C VAL A 11 35.30 -6.04 30.28
N CYS A 12 33.98 -6.29 30.35
CA CYS A 12 33.23 -6.81 29.20
C CYS A 12 33.15 -5.71 28.14
N LEU A 13 34.04 -5.77 27.15
CA LEU A 13 33.91 -5.01 25.91
C LEU A 13 32.71 -5.57 25.14
N THR A 14 31.54 -4.96 25.28
CA THR A 14 30.42 -5.21 24.36
C THR A 14 30.82 -4.62 23.02
N SER A 15 31.28 -5.48 22.10
CA SER A 15 31.43 -5.11 20.70
C SER A 15 30.05 -4.71 20.20
N ALA A 16 29.82 -3.42 19.95
CA ALA A 16 28.67 -3.00 19.17
C ALA A 16 28.88 -3.60 17.78
N THR A 17 28.20 -4.71 17.49
CA THR A 17 28.19 -5.33 16.17
C THR A 17 27.52 -4.34 15.24
N ARG A 18 28.33 -3.58 14.50
CA ARG A 18 27.85 -2.70 13.45
C ARG A 18 27.26 -3.59 12.36
N ALA A 19 26.01 -3.33 11.99
CA ALA A 19 25.38 -3.94 10.82
C ALA A 19 26.34 -3.89 9.63
N ALA A 20 26.62 -5.06 9.05
CA ALA A 20 27.46 -5.20 7.89
C ALA A 20 26.69 -4.83 6.62
N THR A 21 27.44 -4.58 5.54
CA THR A 21 26.88 -4.41 4.20
C THR A 21 27.42 -5.52 3.31
N LEU A 22 26.51 -6.29 2.72
CA LEU A 22 26.80 -7.34 1.76
C LEU A 22 26.38 -6.86 0.37
N GLU A 23 27.26 -7.02 -0.61
CA GLU A 23 26.98 -6.64 -1.99
C GLU A 23 26.66 -7.89 -2.82
N VAL A 24 25.65 -7.75 -3.68
CA VAL A 24 25.11 -8.81 -4.53
C VAL A 24 25.15 -8.36 -5.98
N GLY A 25 25.60 -9.26 -6.86
CA GLY A 25 25.58 -9.06 -8.31
C GLY A 25 26.92 -9.38 -8.97
N PRO A 26 27.06 -9.08 -10.29
CA PRO A 26 28.26 -9.39 -11.05
C PRO A 26 29.53 -8.79 -10.42
N GLY A 27 30.51 -9.64 -10.12
CA GLY A 27 31.79 -9.20 -9.55
C GLY A 27 31.82 -9.01 -8.03
N HIS A 28 30.68 -9.16 -7.33
CA HIS A 28 30.62 -9.15 -5.87
C HIS A 28 30.78 -10.56 -5.28
N ALA A 29 30.97 -10.63 -3.96
CA ALA A 29 31.16 -11.90 -3.24
C ALA A 29 29.93 -12.82 -3.28
N HIS A 30 28.73 -12.24 -3.38
CA HIS A 30 27.47 -12.97 -3.50
C HIS A 30 26.88 -12.76 -4.90
N ALA A 31 26.66 -13.85 -5.63
CA ALA A 31 26.08 -13.77 -6.97
C ALA A 31 24.56 -13.49 -6.95
N THR A 32 23.85 -13.89 -5.88
CA THR A 32 22.40 -13.75 -5.76
C THR A 32 21.96 -13.22 -4.39
N PRO A 33 20.79 -12.55 -4.30
CA PRO A 33 20.23 -12.09 -3.04
C PRO A 33 20.14 -13.18 -1.98
N CYS A 34 19.60 -14.35 -2.31
CA CYS A 34 19.43 -15.44 -1.36
C CYS A 34 20.75 -15.99 -0.81
N ALA A 35 21.83 -15.95 -1.60
CA ALA A 35 23.16 -16.30 -1.12
C ALA A 35 23.67 -15.28 -0.07
N ALA A 36 23.43 -13.98 -0.28
CA ALA A 36 23.77 -12.96 0.71
C ALA A 36 22.87 -13.03 1.95
N ILE A 37 21.56 -13.26 1.79
CA ILE A 37 20.62 -13.45 2.90
C ILE A 37 21.04 -14.64 3.76
N ALA A 38 21.52 -15.72 3.15
CA ALA A 38 22.04 -16.87 3.88
C ALA A 38 23.26 -16.50 4.74
N ALA A 39 24.17 -15.67 4.22
CA ALA A 39 25.41 -15.25 4.85
C ALA A 39 25.29 -14.10 5.85
N ALA A 40 24.22 -13.30 5.76
CA ALA A 40 23.99 -12.13 6.60
C ALA A 40 23.88 -12.47 8.11
N ALA A 41 24.03 -11.48 8.97
CA ALA A 41 23.59 -11.48 10.36
C ALA A 41 22.33 -10.61 10.51
N ASP A 42 21.69 -10.69 11.68
CA ASP A 42 20.59 -9.79 12.02
C ASP A 42 21.03 -8.32 11.92
N GLY A 43 20.19 -7.48 11.32
CA GLY A 43 20.44 -6.05 11.15
C GLY A 43 21.26 -5.68 9.92
N ASP A 44 21.80 -6.64 9.16
CA ASP A 44 22.65 -6.36 8.00
C ASP A 44 21.89 -5.73 6.84
N THR A 45 22.62 -4.99 6.01
CA THR A 45 22.14 -4.44 4.74
C THR A 45 22.69 -5.27 3.58
N ILE A 46 21.82 -5.61 2.63
CA ILE A 46 22.15 -6.32 1.40
C ILE A 46 21.86 -5.37 0.23
N LEU A 47 22.92 -4.94 -0.45
CA LEU A 47 22.85 -4.10 -1.65
C LEU A 47 22.84 -4.99 -2.88
N ILE A 48 21.77 -4.92 -3.67
CA ILE A 48 21.53 -5.79 -4.82
C ILE A 48 21.70 -4.95 -6.08
N ASP A 49 22.72 -5.25 -6.87
CA ASP A 49 22.97 -4.53 -8.13
C ASP A 49 21.96 -4.95 -9.21
N ALA A 50 21.35 -3.99 -9.88
CA ALA A 50 20.37 -4.23 -10.94
C ALA A 50 20.93 -4.92 -12.20
N ALA A 51 22.26 -4.94 -12.38
CA ALA A 51 22.91 -5.63 -13.49
C ALA A 51 22.93 -7.16 -13.35
N GLY A 52 22.58 -7.70 -12.18
CA GLY A 52 22.51 -9.15 -11.96
C GLY A 52 21.27 -9.80 -12.56
N SER A 53 21.38 -11.10 -12.82
CA SER A 53 20.25 -11.96 -13.23
C SER A 53 19.87 -12.85 -12.06
N TYR A 54 18.64 -12.68 -11.57
CA TYR A 54 18.17 -13.31 -10.32
C TYR A 54 16.94 -14.20 -10.54
N ALA A 55 16.75 -14.69 -11.77
CA ALA A 55 15.62 -15.56 -12.12
C ALA A 55 15.66 -16.86 -11.28
N GLY A 56 14.57 -17.14 -10.57
CA GLY A 56 14.44 -18.28 -9.68
C GLY A 56 15.18 -18.16 -8.34
N ASP A 57 15.74 -16.99 -7.99
CA ASP A 57 16.40 -16.76 -6.70
C ASP A 57 15.37 -16.51 -5.59
N VAL A 58 14.71 -17.60 -5.20
CA VAL A 58 13.67 -17.64 -4.17
C VAL A 58 14.23 -18.21 -2.86
N CYS A 59 13.87 -17.63 -1.72
CA CYS A 59 14.30 -18.16 -0.42
C CYS A 59 13.41 -17.74 0.75
N ALA A 60 13.68 -18.37 1.89
CA ALA A 60 13.06 -18.05 3.17
C ALA A 60 14.14 -17.73 4.22
N TRP A 61 13.84 -16.81 5.14
CA TRP A 61 14.76 -16.48 6.24
C TRP A 61 14.03 -16.06 7.51
N SER A 62 14.74 -16.18 8.63
CA SER A 62 14.29 -15.77 9.96
C SER A 62 15.19 -14.70 10.60
N LYS A 63 16.16 -14.17 9.85
CA LYS A 63 17.07 -13.12 10.31
C LYS A 63 16.30 -11.79 10.45
N ASN A 64 16.47 -11.13 11.58
CA ASN A 64 15.75 -9.89 11.90
C ASN A 64 16.47 -8.66 11.35
N GLY A 65 15.74 -7.57 11.13
CA GLY A 65 16.30 -6.25 10.82
C GLY A 65 17.04 -6.17 9.49
N LEU A 66 16.87 -7.13 8.58
CA LEU A 66 17.54 -7.09 7.29
C LEU A 66 17.00 -5.93 6.44
N THR A 67 17.91 -5.20 5.80
CA THR A 67 17.54 -4.24 4.73
C THR A 67 18.02 -4.79 3.40
N LEU A 68 17.09 -5.07 2.47
CA LEU A 68 17.40 -5.46 1.10
C LEU A 68 17.12 -4.26 0.20
N ARG A 69 18.15 -3.76 -0.49
CA ARG A 69 18.06 -2.52 -1.29
C ARG A 69 18.63 -2.72 -2.69
N GLY A 70 17.83 -2.40 -3.70
CA GLY A 70 18.31 -2.28 -5.07
C GLY A 70 19.21 -1.06 -5.29
N VAL A 71 20.36 -1.28 -5.95
CA VAL A 71 21.33 -0.24 -6.31
C VAL A 71 21.65 -0.31 -7.82
N ASN A 72 22.13 0.81 -8.37
CA ASN A 72 22.46 0.95 -9.80
C ASN A 72 21.28 0.66 -10.76
N GLY A 73 20.05 0.84 -10.27
CA GLY A 73 18.80 0.50 -10.95
C GLY A 73 17.86 -0.26 -10.01
N ARG A 74 16.80 -0.86 -10.56
CA ARG A 74 15.89 -1.76 -9.84
C ARG A 74 16.22 -3.21 -10.20
N PRO A 75 16.76 -4.02 -9.27
CA PRO A 75 16.92 -5.46 -9.48
C PRO A 75 15.59 -6.15 -9.70
N ARG A 76 15.58 -7.12 -10.62
CA ARG A 76 14.42 -7.94 -10.95
C ARG A 76 14.59 -9.34 -10.40
N ILE A 77 13.71 -9.72 -9.48
CA ILE A 77 13.64 -11.05 -8.90
C ILE A 77 12.38 -11.70 -9.44
N ASP A 78 12.52 -12.38 -10.58
CA ASP A 78 11.44 -13.18 -11.18
C ASP A 78 11.48 -14.60 -10.60
N ALA A 79 10.32 -15.15 -10.27
CA ALA A 79 10.18 -16.46 -9.66
C ALA A 79 10.63 -17.61 -10.57
N ASN A 80 10.51 -17.46 -11.90
CA ASN A 80 10.90 -18.43 -12.92
C ASN A 80 10.41 -19.86 -12.64
N GLY A 81 9.14 -19.98 -12.21
CA GLY A 81 8.52 -21.25 -11.82
C GLY A 81 8.98 -21.82 -10.47
N ALA A 82 9.85 -21.13 -9.74
CA ALA A 82 10.29 -21.48 -8.40
C ALA A 82 9.46 -20.75 -7.33
N SER A 83 9.43 -21.32 -6.12
CA SER A 83 8.90 -20.64 -4.94
C SER A 83 9.58 -21.17 -3.68
N ALA A 84 9.87 -20.27 -2.74
CA ALA A 84 10.33 -20.62 -1.42
C ALA A 84 9.17 -21.25 -0.64
N GLN A 85 9.42 -22.46 -0.13
CA GLN A 85 8.47 -23.24 0.67
C GLN A 85 7.11 -23.51 -0.02
N GLY A 86 7.02 -23.39 -1.34
CA GLY A 86 5.74 -23.46 -2.05
C GLY A 86 4.81 -22.28 -1.77
N LYS A 87 5.35 -21.09 -1.45
CA LYS A 87 4.56 -19.92 -0.98
C LYS A 87 4.86 -18.61 -1.69
N ALA A 88 6.13 -18.27 -1.90
CA ALA A 88 6.50 -16.95 -2.39
C ALA A 88 7.89 -16.90 -3.02
N ILE A 89 8.25 -15.79 -3.68
CA ILE A 89 9.64 -15.48 -3.99
C ILE A 89 10.42 -15.36 -2.70
N TRP A 90 9.93 -14.52 -1.77
CA TRP A 90 10.51 -14.35 -0.44
C TRP A 90 9.52 -14.69 0.68
N VAL A 91 9.88 -15.66 1.53
CA VAL A 91 9.16 -15.97 2.77
C VAL A 91 9.93 -15.40 3.96
N ILE A 92 9.37 -14.38 4.58
CA ILE A 92 10.06 -13.55 5.57
C ILE A 92 9.51 -13.88 6.96
N SER A 93 10.23 -14.72 7.71
CA SER A 93 9.90 -15.03 9.10
C SER A 93 10.65 -14.14 10.11
N GLY A 94 11.63 -13.36 9.65
CA GLY A 94 12.36 -12.41 10.48
C GLY A 94 11.56 -11.13 10.73
N ALA A 95 11.78 -10.52 11.89
CA ALA A 95 11.15 -9.24 12.23
C ALA A 95 11.86 -8.05 11.57
N ASP A 96 11.17 -6.92 11.46
CA ASP A 96 11.73 -5.61 11.10
C ASP A 96 12.50 -5.58 9.76
N THR A 97 12.07 -6.38 8.79
CA THR A 97 12.68 -6.39 7.45
C THR A 97 12.29 -5.15 6.68
N THR A 98 13.24 -4.58 5.94
CA THR A 98 13.02 -3.49 4.98
C THR A 98 13.38 -3.94 3.56
N ILE A 99 12.46 -3.75 2.62
CA ILE A 99 12.64 -4.00 1.18
C ILE A 99 12.58 -2.67 0.43
N GLU A 100 13.60 -2.34 -0.34
CA GLU A 100 13.69 -1.05 -1.04
C GLU A 100 14.10 -1.20 -2.51
N ASN A 101 13.35 -0.59 -3.42
CA ASN A 101 13.71 -0.50 -4.84
C ASN A 101 13.98 -1.87 -5.50
N ILE A 102 13.02 -2.80 -5.35
CA ILE A 102 13.10 -4.17 -5.90
C ILE A 102 11.84 -4.50 -6.69
N GLU A 103 12.00 -5.18 -7.82
CA GLU A 103 10.91 -5.75 -8.62
C GLU A 103 10.78 -7.24 -8.30
N LEU A 104 9.57 -7.69 -7.97
CA LEU A 104 9.24 -9.08 -7.63
C LEU A 104 8.06 -9.59 -8.48
N SER A 105 8.29 -10.64 -9.27
CA SER A 105 7.31 -11.07 -10.26
C SER A 105 7.25 -12.58 -10.52
N GLY A 106 6.14 -13.02 -11.13
CA GLY A 106 6.01 -14.34 -11.72
C GLY A 106 5.71 -15.47 -10.74
N CYS A 107 5.44 -15.20 -9.46
CA CYS A 107 5.25 -16.27 -8.46
C CYS A 107 3.87 -16.92 -8.57
N HIS A 108 3.86 -18.18 -9.00
CA HIS A 108 2.67 -19.02 -9.11
C HIS A 108 2.91 -20.36 -8.42
N VAL A 109 1.94 -20.84 -7.65
CA VAL A 109 2.03 -22.11 -6.91
C VAL A 109 0.76 -22.94 -7.08
N PRO A 110 0.79 -24.27 -6.83
CA PRO A 110 -0.35 -25.14 -7.13
C PRO A 110 -1.67 -24.79 -6.41
N ASP A 111 -1.62 -24.12 -5.26
CA ASP A 111 -2.79 -23.70 -4.49
C ASP A 111 -3.27 -22.27 -4.79
N MET A 112 -2.75 -21.64 -5.86
CA MET A 112 -3.16 -20.32 -6.36
C MET A 112 -2.94 -19.17 -5.36
N ASN A 113 -1.89 -19.29 -4.53
CA ASN A 113 -1.62 -18.36 -3.43
C ASN A 113 -0.16 -17.89 -3.34
N GLY A 114 0.55 -17.92 -4.46
CA GLY A 114 1.97 -17.61 -4.62
C GLY A 114 2.22 -16.13 -4.55
N ALA A 115 3.10 -15.69 -3.66
CA ALA A 115 3.31 -14.26 -3.42
C ALA A 115 4.68 -13.75 -3.90
N GLY A 116 4.79 -12.47 -4.25
CA GLY A 116 6.09 -11.80 -4.28
C GLY A 116 6.73 -11.86 -2.88
N ILE A 117 5.98 -11.45 -1.85
CA ILE A 117 6.39 -11.61 -0.45
C ILE A 117 5.31 -12.32 0.36
N ARG A 118 5.70 -13.37 1.08
CA ARG A 118 4.94 -13.95 2.20
C ARG A 118 5.54 -13.45 3.52
N GLN A 119 4.93 -12.42 4.10
CA GLN A 119 5.37 -11.89 5.39
C GLN A 119 4.79 -12.72 6.54
N GLN A 120 5.68 -13.25 7.39
CA GLN A 120 5.33 -14.07 8.56
C GLN A 120 5.89 -13.49 9.86
N GLY A 121 6.98 -12.72 9.81
CA GLY A 121 7.56 -12.04 10.97
C GLY A 121 6.84 -10.74 11.33
N THR A 122 7.18 -10.19 12.49
CA THR A 122 6.67 -8.90 12.98
C THR A 122 7.30 -7.74 12.22
N ASN A 123 6.47 -6.80 11.75
CA ASN A 123 6.87 -5.61 11.00
C ASN A 123 7.48 -5.89 9.61
N LEU A 124 7.07 -5.08 8.64
CA LEU A 124 7.65 -5.05 7.30
C LEU A 124 7.59 -3.62 6.79
N THR A 125 8.69 -3.15 6.22
CA THR A 125 8.69 -1.92 5.43
C THR A 125 9.03 -2.21 3.98
N VAL A 126 8.18 -1.76 3.05
CA VAL A 126 8.39 -1.85 1.61
C VAL A 126 8.34 -0.45 1.02
N ARG A 127 9.36 -0.08 0.25
CA ARG A 127 9.40 1.22 -0.43
C ARG A 127 9.98 1.16 -1.83
N HIS A 128 9.44 1.95 -2.75
CA HIS A 128 9.91 2.03 -4.15
C HIS A 128 9.94 0.69 -4.89
N ALA A 129 9.12 -0.27 -4.46
CA ALA A 129 9.11 -1.63 -5.00
C ALA A 129 8.01 -1.80 -6.06
N TRP A 130 8.13 -2.86 -6.87
CA TRP A 130 7.13 -3.20 -7.87
C TRP A 130 6.80 -4.68 -7.81
N PHE A 131 5.52 -5.00 -7.66
CA PHE A 131 5.01 -6.36 -7.57
C PHE A 131 4.03 -6.61 -8.71
N HIS A 132 4.37 -7.52 -9.62
CA HIS A 132 3.51 -7.80 -10.75
C HIS A 132 3.56 -9.24 -11.23
N ASP A 133 2.47 -9.68 -11.88
CA ASP A 133 2.35 -11.03 -12.44
C ASP A 133 2.61 -12.14 -11.40
N ASN A 134 2.29 -11.91 -10.13
CA ASN A 134 2.22 -12.94 -9.10
C ASN A 134 0.75 -13.33 -8.87
N GLU A 135 0.49 -14.43 -8.18
CA GLU A 135 -0.88 -14.67 -7.68
C GLU A 135 -1.22 -13.61 -6.60
N ASN A 136 -0.30 -13.35 -5.67
CA ASN A 136 -0.38 -12.22 -4.74
C ASN A 136 0.85 -11.31 -4.84
N GLY A 137 0.68 -9.99 -4.79
CA GLY A 137 1.85 -9.10 -4.68
C GLY A 137 2.53 -9.28 -3.31
N ILE A 138 1.78 -8.99 -2.25
CA ILE A 138 2.16 -9.28 -0.86
C ILE A 138 1.02 -9.99 -0.14
N LEU A 139 1.37 -11.09 0.55
CA LEU A 139 0.49 -11.79 1.48
C LEU A 139 1.08 -11.79 2.90
N ALA A 140 0.67 -10.81 3.70
CA ALA A 140 1.09 -10.68 5.09
C ALA A 140 0.19 -11.48 6.03
N GLY A 141 0.81 -12.24 6.93
CA GLY A 141 0.15 -13.05 7.94
C GLY A 141 -0.53 -12.24 9.04
N GLU A 142 -0.73 -12.89 10.18
CA GLU A 142 -1.45 -12.35 11.33
C GLU A 142 -0.46 -12.14 12.49
N ASP A 143 -0.34 -10.90 12.93
CA ASP A 143 0.46 -10.50 14.10
C ASP A 143 0.01 -9.12 14.57
N VAL A 144 -0.75 -9.07 15.68
CA VAL A 144 -1.30 -7.83 16.23
C VAL A 144 -0.25 -6.84 16.72
N ALA A 145 1.00 -7.27 16.90
CA ALA A 145 2.13 -6.37 17.20
C ALA A 145 2.75 -5.76 15.94
N SER A 146 2.41 -6.29 14.76
CA SER A 146 3.02 -5.90 13.49
C SER A 146 2.47 -4.59 12.94
N THR A 147 3.39 -3.75 12.47
CA THR A 147 3.12 -2.62 11.59
C THR A 147 3.66 -2.95 10.19
N ILE A 148 2.77 -2.95 9.20
CA ILE A 148 3.14 -3.12 7.79
C ILE A 148 3.12 -1.73 7.14
N THR A 149 4.28 -1.26 6.69
CA THR A 149 4.42 0.02 5.99
C THR A 149 4.77 -0.24 4.53
N ILE A 150 3.95 0.28 3.62
CA ILE A 150 4.15 0.18 2.18
C ILE A 150 4.01 1.57 1.58
N GLU A 151 5.07 2.05 0.94
CA GLU A 151 5.11 3.42 0.41
C GLU A 151 5.79 3.52 -0.96
N TYR A 152 5.36 4.47 -1.79
CA TYR A 152 5.98 4.76 -3.08
C TYR A 152 6.14 3.53 -4.00
N SER A 153 5.24 2.54 -3.86
CA SER A 153 5.36 1.24 -4.52
C SER A 153 4.21 1.00 -5.49
N GLU A 154 4.44 0.09 -6.43
CA GLU A 154 3.50 -0.26 -7.50
C GLU A 154 3.08 -1.73 -7.40
N PHE A 155 1.79 -2.00 -7.62
CA PHE A 155 1.21 -3.33 -7.68
C PHE A 155 0.34 -3.44 -8.93
N ALA A 156 0.63 -4.39 -9.81
CA ALA A 156 -0.04 -4.52 -11.10
C ALA A 156 -0.23 -5.98 -11.48
N HIS A 157 -1.34 -6.35 -12.13
CA HIS A 157 -1.50 -7.69 -12.74
C HIS A 157 -1.29 -8.87 -11.78
N ASN A 158 -1.48 -8.69 -10.47
CA ASN A 158 -1.48 -9.83 -9.56
C ASN A 158 -2.88 -10.42 -9.47
N GLY A 159 -2.95 -11.74 -9.35
CA GLY A 159 -4.19 -12.50 -9.20
C GLY A 159 -4.21 -13.77 -10.04
N ALA A 160 -4.78 -14.82 -9.47
CA ALA A 160 -5.02 -16.11 -10.13
C ALA A 160 -6.39 -16.17 -10.84
N GLY A 161 -7.19 -15.11 -10.80
CA GLY A 161 -8.56 -15.10 -11.32
C GLY A 161 -9.58 -15.79 -10.41
N ASP A 162 -9.20 -16.15 -9.18
CA ASP A 162 -9.95 -17.03 -8.27
C ASP A 162 -10.84 -16.28 -7.26
N GLY A 163 -10.63 -14.97 -7.08
CA GLY A 163 -11.32 -14.15 -6.07
C GLY A 163 -10.63 -14.10 -4.71
N PHE A 164 -9.55 -14.84 -4.49
CA PHE A 164 -8.88 -14.96 -3.19
C PHE A 164 -7.45 -14.40 -3.20
N SER A 165 -6.86 -14.33 -4.38
CA SER A 165 -5.52 -13.78 -4.62
C SER A 165 -5.61 -12.29 -5.00
N HIS A 166 -4.67 -11.46 -4.54
CA HIS A 166 -4.82 -9.99 -4.52
C HIS A 166 -3.50 -9.26 -4.83
N ASN A 167 -3.56 -8.01 -5.30
CA ASN A 167 -2.37 -7.14 -5.34
C ASN A 167 -1.74 -7.02 -3.94
N LEU A 168 -2.56 -6.79 -2.91
CA LEU A 168 -2.10 -6.72 -1.53
C LEU A 168 -3.13 -7.32 -0.58
N TYR A 169 -2.69 -8.28 0.24
CA TYR A 169 -3.46 -8.79 1.37
C TYR A 169 -2.63 -8.66 2.67
N VAL A 170 -3.11 -7.81 3.58
CA VAL A 170 -2.68 -7.73 4.97
C VAL A 170 -3.68 -8.45 5.90
N GLY A 171 -3.20 -9.46 6.64
CA GLY A 171 -3.98 -10.16 7.65
C GLY A 171 -4.27 -9.32 8.91
N HIS A 172 -4.62 -9.99 10.01
CA HIS A 172 -4.85 -9.32 11.29
C HIS A 172 -3.53 -8.80 11.88
N VAL A 173 -3.21 -7.53 11.60
CA VAL A 173 -2.04 -6.83 12.15
C VAL A 173 -2.43 -5.63 13.00
N GLY A 174 -1.49 -5.07 13.75
CA GLY A 174 -1.74 -3.87 14.56
C GLY A 174 -2.02 -2.63 13.71
N HIS A 175 -1.22 -2.41 12.65
CA HIS A 175 -1.30 -1.21 11.84
C HIS A 175 -0.84 -1.46 10.40
N LEU A 176 -1.65 -1.04 9.43
CA LEU A 176 -1.24 -0.87 8.04
C LEU A 176 -1.04 0.63 7.74
N VAL A 177 0.14 0.98 7.23
CA VAL A 177 0.39 2.26 6.56
C VAL A 177 0.57 1.98 5.07
N PHE A 178 -0.37 2.44 4.26
CA PHE A 178 -0.36 2.29 2.81
C PHE A 178 -0.45 3.69 2.17
N ARG A 179 0.68 4.25 1.73
CA ARG A 179 0.73 5.62 1.24
C ARG A 179 1.54 5.84 -0.04
N ALA A 180 1.15 6.80 -0.86
CA ALA A 180 1.89 7.15 -2.09
C ALA A 180 2.07 5.97 -3.07
N ASN A 181 1.20 4.96 -3.02
CA ASN A 181 1.30 3.77 -3.86
C ASN A 181 0.40 3.87 -5.09
N TRP A 182 0.70 3.04 -6.10
CA TRP A 182 -0.18 2.76 -7.23
C TRP A 182 -0.51 1.27 -7.26
N SER A 183 -1.79 0.93 -7.10
CA SER A 183 -2.27 -0.44 -7.23
C SER A 183 -3.36 -0.46 -8.27
N HIS A 184 -3.19 -1.27 -9.31
CA HIS A 184 -4.04 -1.29 -10.49
C HIS A 184 -4.06 -2.68 -11.16
N ASP A 185 -4.95 -2.85 -12.13
CA ASP A 185 -5.02 -4.01 -13.02
C ASP A 185 -4.94 -5.38 -12.31
N ALA A 186 -5.57 -5.55 -11.13
CA ALA A 186 -5.58 -6.87 -10.50
C ALA A 186 -6.45 -7.85 -11.32
N ILE A 187 -6.04 -9.11 -11.33
CA ILE A 187 -6.71 -10.18 -12.08
C ILE A 187 -7.70 -10.85 -11.13
N VAL A 188 -8.90 -10.27 -11.04
CA VAL A 188 -9.87 -10.55 -9.99
C VAL A 188 -9.26 -10.25 -8.61
N GLY A 189 -9.97 -10.47 -7.50
CA GLY A 189 -9.45 -10.16 -6.17
C GLY A 189 -9.52 -8.67 -5.87
N HIS A 190 -8.51 -8.07 -5.23
CA HIS A 190 -8.59 -6.68 -4.76
C HIS A 190 -7.29 -5.92 -5.01
N LEU A 191 -7.39 -4.60 -5.21
CA LEU A 191 -6.23 -3.72 -5.24
C LEU A 191 -5.60 -3.60 -3.84
N LEU A 192 -6.43 -3.59 -2.79
CA LEU A 192 -6.04 -3.59 -1.40
C LEU A 192 -7.04 -4.38 -0.54
N LYS A 193 -6.56 -5.38 0.20
CA LYS A 193 -7.29 -6.03 1.29
C LYS A 193 -6.54 -5.90 2.61
N SER A 194 -7.21 -5.48 3.68
CA SER A 194 -6.60 -5.41 5.02
C SER A 194 -7.58 -5.80 6.13
N ARG A 195 -7.07 -6.56 7.11
CA ARG A 195 -7.76 -6.87 8.37
C ARG A 195 -7.10 -6.20 9.58
N ALA A 196 -6.24 -5.20 9.36
CA ALA A 196 -5.52 -4.53 10.43
C ALA A 196 -6.45 -3.79 11.41
N ALA A 197 -6.02 -3.64 12.66
CA ALA A 197 -6.75 -2.89 13.68
C ALA A 197 -6.75 -1.38 13.43
N ARG A 198 -5.72 -0.88 12.73
CA ARG A 198 -5.63 0.48 12.19
C ARG A 198 -5.18 0.45 10.73
N ASN A 199 -5.79 1.29 9.89
CA ASN A 199 -5.45 1.43 8.47
C ASN A 199 -5.27 2.90 8.10
N ASP A 200 -4.08 3.27 7.67
CA ASP A 200 -3.77 4.60 7.12
C ASP A 200 -3.58 4.44 5.61
N ILE A 201 -4.63 4.72 4.84
CA ILE A 201 -4.69 4.62 3.38
C ILE A 201 -4.62 6.04 2.82
N LEU A 202 -3.42 6.51 2.50
CA LEU A 202 -3.15 7.93 2.30
C LEU A 202 -2.50 8.22 0.94
N TYR A 203 -3.08 9.13 0.15
CA TYR A 203 -2.45 9.66 -1.06
C TYR A 203 -2.03 8.57 -2.07
N ASN A 204 -2.85 7.54 -2.23
CA ASN A 204 -2.62 6.47 -3.20
C ASN A 204 -3.42 6.70 -4.49
N ARG A 205 -3.02 5.98 -5.53
CA ARG A 205 -3.83 5.70 -6.70
C ARG A 205 -4.25 4.22 -6.68
N LEU A 206 -5.52 3.97 -6.42
CA LEU A 206 -6.16 2.66 -6.34
C LEU A 206 -7.18 2.58 -7.47
N THR A 207 -6.71 2.37 -8.69
CA THR A 207 -7.52 2.50 -9.91
C THR A 207 -7.49 1.18 -10.66
N GLY A 208 -8.64 0.57 -10.91
CA GLY A 208 -8.71 -0.70 -11.61
C GLY A 208 -8.23 -0.63 -13.06
N GLU A 209 -8.37 0.54 -13.70
CA GLU A 209 -7.93 0.79 -15.07
C GLU A 209 -8.49 -0.23 -16.07
N ALA A 210 -7.65 -1.07 -16.69
CA ALA A 210 -8.08 -2.13 -17.60
C ALA A 210 -8.37 -3.47 -16.88
N GLY A 211 -8.18 -3.50 -15.56
CA GLY A 211 -8.37 -4.64 -14.67
C GLY A 211 -9.80 -5.12 -14.53
N ASN A 212 -9.97 -6.19 -13.76
CA ASN A 212 -11.26 -6.79 -13.44
C ASN A 212 -11.34 -7.23 -11.97
N GLU A 213 -10.65 -6.50 -11.10
CA GLU A 213 -10.70 -6.67 -9.66
C GLU A 213 -12.14 -6.64 -9.13
N SER A 214 -12.33 -7.18 -7.94
CA SER A 214 -13.57 -7.13 -7.18
C SER A 214 -13.70 -5.83 -6.37
N TYR A 215 -12.67 -5.41 -5.63
CA TYR A 215 -12.74 -4.18 -4.82
C TYR A 215 -11.46 -3.36 -5.00
N GLU A 216 -11.59 -2.05 -5.05
CA GLU A 216 -10.44 -1.15 -4.95
C GLU A 216 -9.90 -1.13 -3.51
N ILE A 217 -10.81 -1.10 -2.51
CA ILE A 217 -10.45 -1.17 -1.09
C ILE A 217 -11.37 -2.15 -0.37
N ASN A 218 -10.81 -3.20 0.23
CA ASN A 218 -11.53 -4.16 1.06
C ASN A 218 -11.00 -4.17 2.50
N LEU A 219 -11.81 -3.68 3.44
CA LEU A 219 -11.55 -3.65 4.88
C LEU A 219 -12.59 -4.49 5.64
N PRO A 220 -12.62 -5.81 5.40
CA PRO A 220 -13.73 -6.67 5.79
C PRO A 220 -13.97 -6.73 7.31
N ASN A 221 -12.94 -6.46 8.14
CA ASN A 221 -13.06 -6.40 9.60
C ASN A 221 -13.03 -4.97 10.18
N GLY A 222 -13.15 -3.95 9.33
CA GLY A 222 -13.04 -2.56 9.76
C GLY A 222 -11.69 -2.24 10.39
N GLY A 223 -11.69 -1.69 11.61
CA GLY A 223 -10.51 -1.11 12.26
C GLY A 223 -10.48 0.42 12.13
N LEU A 224 -9.82 1.13 13.04
CA LEU A 224 -9.68 2.59 12.95
C LEU A 224 -9.04 2.94 11.60
N THR A 225 -9.77 3.63 10.73
CA THR A 225 -9.38 3.78 9.34
C THR A 225 -9.43 5.22 8.87
N TYR A 226 -8.34 5.63 8.23
CA TYR A 226 -8.19 6.90 7.53
C TYR A 226 -7.98 6.62 6.04
N VAL A 227 -8.96 7.01 5.21
CA VAL A 227 -8.86 7.00 3.76
C VAL A 227 -8.81 8.46 3.32
N ILE A 228 -7.62 8.98 3.08
CA ILE A 228 -7.40 10.42 2.88
C ILE A 228 -6.60 10.70 1.61
N GLY A 229 -7.10 11.59 0.76
CA GLY A 229 -6.34 12.11 -0.37
C GLY A 229 -6.10 11.11 -1.50
N ASN A 230 -6.87 10.02 -1.60
CA ASN A 230 -6.67 8.97 -2.59
C ASN A 230 -7.45 9.22 -3.88
N LEU A 231 -6.88 8.77 -5.01
CA LEU A 231 -7.61 8.50 -6.24
C LEU A 231 -8.08 7.06 -6.23
N ILE A 232 -9.37 6.84 -6.38
CA ILE A 232 -10.00 5.52 -6.35
C ILE A 232 -10.88 5.40 -7.58
N GLN A 233 -10.61 4.44 -8.46
CA GLN A 233 -11.43 4.24 -9.64
C GLN A 233 -11.82 2.78 -9.81
N GLN A 234 -13.11 2.59 -10.05
CA GLN A 234 -13.71 1.31 -10.37
C GLN A 234 -14.01 1.25 -11.87
N PRO A 235 -13.43 0.29 -12.60
CA PRO A 235 -13.65 0.12 -14.01
C PRO A 235 -15.00 -0.55 -14.27
N SER A 236 -15.48 -0.42 -15.50
CA SER A 236 -16.73 -1.06 -15.93
C SER A 236 -16.71 -2.60 -15.88
N THR A 237 -15.51 -3.17 -15.82
CA THR A 237 -15.17 -4.61 -15.84
C THR A 237 -15.08 -5.24 -14.45
N THR A 238 -15.13 -4.45 -13.37
CA THR A 238 -15.06 -4.94 -12.00
C THR A 238 -16.10 -6.02 -11.68
N GLN A 239 -15.76 -6.95 -10.79
CA GLN A 239 -16.68 -8.02 -10.39
C GLN A 239 -17.70 -7.58 -9.32
N ASN A 240 -17.33 -6.68 -8.43
CA ASN A 240 -18.21 -6.20 -7.37
C ASN A 240 -18.69 -4.79 -7.67
N SER A 241 -19.86 -4.43 -7.16
CA SER A 241 -20.40 -3.08 -7.32
C SER A 241 -19.93 -2.11 -6.25
N ALA A 242 -19.31 -2.57 -5.16
CA ALA A 242 -18.78 -1.68 -4.13
C ALA A 242 -17.32 -1.32 -4.41
N MET A 243 -16.91 -0.09 -4.05
CA MET A 243 -15.54 0.38 -4.24
C MET A 243 -14.71 0.29 -2.96
N LEU A 244 -15.22 0.90 -1.89
CA LEU A 244 -14.71 0.76 -0.53
C LEU A 244 -15.69 -0.10 0.27
N ASP A 245 -15.24 -1.29 0.63
CA ASP A 245 -15.95 -2.19 1.53
C ASP A 245 -15.38 -2.13 2.95
N TYR A 246 -16.26 -2.00 3.93
CA TYR A 246 -15.88 -1.83 5.32
C TYR A 246 -16.80 -2.60 6.27
N LEU A 247 -16.18 -3.44 7.11
CA LEU A 247 -16.84 -4.21 8.16
C LEU A 247 -17.91 -5.21 7.63
N SER A 248 -17.77 -5.69 6.41
CA SER A 248 -18.72 -6.62 5.77
C SER A 248 -18.65 -8.04 6.31
N GLU A 249 -17.48 -8.47 6.83
CA GLU A 249 -17.27 -9.81 7.40
C GLU A 249 -17.28 -9.80 8.94
N GLY A 250 -17.78 -8.71 9.54
CA GLY A 250 -17.87 -8.55 10.99
C GLY A 250 -16.56 -8.12 11.65
N ALA A 251 -16.59 -7.84 12.95
CA ALA A 251 -15.51 -7.17 13.68
C ALA A 251 -14.16 -7.92 13.73
N GLY A 252 -14.17 -9.25 13.64
CA GLY A 252 -12.98 -10.04 13.97
C GLY A 252 -12.47 -9.69 15.38
N SER A 253 -11.18 -9.38 15.50
CA SER A 253 -10.54 -8.90 16.74
C SER A 253 -10.53 -7.38 16.90
N ASN A 254 -11.00 -6.63 15.91
CA ASN A 254 -10.95 -5.16 15.92
C ASN A 254 -11.99 -4.61 16.91
N THR A 255 -11.67 -3.48 17.54
CA THR A 255 -12.52 -2.87 18.58
C THR A 255 -12.84 -1.39 18.35
N ASP A 256 -12.13 -0.74 17.42
CA ASP A 256 -12.42 0.61 16.97
C ASP A 256 -12.86 0.56 15.50
N PHE A 257 -13.99 1.19 15.20
CA PHE A 257 -14.61 1.16 13.87
C PHE A 257 -14.84 2.56 13.30
N ARG A 258 -14.17 3.58 13.82
CA ARG A 258 -14.23 4.93 13.26
C ARG A 258 -13.59 4.91 11.86
N LEU A 259 -14.37 5.31 10.87
CA LEU A 259 -13.97 5.40 9.47
C LEU A 259 -14.02 6.87 9.03
N PHE A 260 -12.87 7.40 8.60
CA PHE A 260 -12.73 8.74 8.05
C PHE A 260 -12.37 8.65 6.57
N VAL A 261 -13.26 9.11 5.70
CA VAL A 261 -13.09 9.16 4.24
C VAL A 261 -13.05 10.63 3.84
N VAL A 262 -11.86 11.18 3.65
CA VAL A 262 -11.67 12.63 3.53
C VAL A 262 -10.88 13.01 2.28
N ASN A 263 -11.39 13.95 1.50
CA ASN A 263 -10.68 14.49 0.34
C ASN A 263 -10.19 13.42 -0.65
N ASN A 264 -11.01 12.41 -0.93
CA ASN A 264 -10.71 11.42 -1.98
C ASN A 264 -11.48 11.76 -3.25
N THR A 265 -10.96 11.32 -4.40
CA THR A 265 -11.71 11.30 -5.66
C THR A 265 -12.02 9.86 -5.99
N PHE A 266 -13.31 9.50 -5.90
CA PHE A 266 -13.86 8.25 -6.38
C PHE A 266 -14.44 8.43 -7.77
N VAL A 267 -14.12 7.51 -8.68
CA VAL A 267 -14.62 7.48 -10.06
C VAL A 267 -15.25 6.11 -10.31
N ASN A 268 -16.54 6.09 -10.64
CA ASN A 268 -17.27 4.86 -10.93
C ASN A 268 -17.64 4.76 -12.42
N ASP A 269 -16.88 3.99 -13.17
CA ASP A 269 -17.12 3.75 -14.61
C ASP A 269 -18.08 2.60 -14.88
N ARG A 270 -18.51 1.88 -13.84
CA ARG A 270 -19.49 0.78 -13.93
C ARG A 270 -20.91 1.24 -14.30
N GLY A 271 -21.17 2.54 -14.27
CA GLY A 271 -22.49 3.14 -14.52
C GLY A 271 -23.50 2.99 -13.38
N GLY A 272 -23.17 2.20 -12.35
CA GLY A 272 -23.91 2.04 -11.10
C GLY A 272 -23.12 1.19 -10.11
N GLY A 273 -23.21 1.51 -8.83
CA GLY A 273 -22.45 0.84 -7.77
C GLY A 273 -22.65 1.49 -6.41
N THR A 274 -21.79 1.15 -5.45
CA THR A 274 -21.76 1.69 -4.11
C THR A 274 -20.35 2.23 -3.84
N PHE A 275 -20.22 3.55 -3.64
CA PHE A 275 -18.92 4.13 -3.31
C PHE A 275 -18.43 3.62 -1.96
N LEU A 276 -19.27 3.72 -0.92
CA LEU A 276 -18.96 3.30 0.44
C LEU A 276 -19.93 2.21 0.93
N GLN A 277 -19.52 0.94 0.83
CA GLN A 277 -20.24 -0.19 1.42
C GLN A 277 -19.80 -0.33 2.88
N VAL A 278 -20.57 0.26 3.80
CA VAL A 278 -20.20 0.37 5.21
C VAL A 278 -21.18 -0.40 6.09
N GLY A 279 -20.65 -1.36 6.84
CA GLY A 279 -21.35 -2.10 7.89
C GLY A 279 -21.22 -1.45 9.27
N GLY A 280 -21.96 -1.99 10.25
CA GLY A 280 -21.92 -1.54 11.65
C GLY A 280 -22.67 -0.22 11.93
N SER A 281 -22.71 0.17 13.21
CA SER A 281 -23.49 1.31 13.70
C SER A 281 -22.66 2.57 14.03
N THR A 282 -21.33 2.47 14.10
CA THR A 282 -20.44 3.63 14.25
C THR A 282 -20.50 4.48 12.98
N PRO A 283 -20.98 5.74 13.04
CA PRO A 283 -21.06 6.60 11.86
C PRO A 283 -19.70 6.77 11.17
N ALA A 284 -19.65 6.46 9.86
CA ALA A 284 -18.55 6.87 9.01
C ALA A 284 -18.64 8.38 8.75
N LEU A 285 -17.50 9.06 8.71
CA LEU A 285 -17.40 10.44 8.23
C LEU A 285 -16.89 10.41 6.79
N ALA A 286 -17.70 10.88 5.84
CA ALA A 286 -17.27 11.17 4.48
C ALA A 286 -17.34 12.67 4.26
N ARG A 287 -16.19 13.33 4.08
CA ARG A 287 -16.10 14.78 3.90
C ARG A 287 -15.19 15.20 2.75
N ASN A 288 -15.57 16.24 2.02
CA ASN A 288 -14.79 16.79 0.90
C ASN A 288 -14.43 15.76 -0.18
N ASN A 289 -15.19 14.68 -0.37
CA ASN A 289 -14.91 13.70 -1.42
C ASN A 289 -15.63 14.06 -2.73
N ILE A 290 -15.02 13.69 -3.85
CA ILE A 290 -15.70 13.62 -5.14
C ILE A 290 -16.19 12.17 -5.31
N PHE A 291 -17.49 12.00 -5.50
CA PHE A 291 -18.13 10.76 -5.94
C PHE A 291 -18.58 10.94 -7.39
N PHE A 292 -17.67 10.70 -8.33
CA PHE A 292 -17.91 10.89 -9.74
C PHE A 292 -18.55 9.63 -10.37
N GLY A 293 -19.60 9.85 -11.16
CA GLY A 293 -20.38 8.78 -11.78
C GLY A 293 -21.64 8.41 -10.99
N GLY A 294 -22.39 7.43 -11.49
CA GLY A 294 -23.65 6.99 -10.89
C GLY A 294 -23.44 5.98 -9.76
N GLY A 295 -24.21 6.07 -8.67
CA GLY A 295 -24.17 5.08 -7.60
C GLY A 295 -24.77 5.54 -6.28
N THR A 296 -24.75 4.64 -5.30
CA THR A 296 -25.07 4.92 -3.90
C THR A 296 -23.82 5.41 -3.19
N ILE A 297 -23.86 6.61 -2.59
CA ILE A 297 -22.71 7.16 -1.87
C ILE A 297 -22.34 6.27 -0.68
N SER A 298 -23.32 5.88 0.15
CA SER A 298 -23.07 5.00 1.30
C SER A 298 -24.27 4.12 1.61
N THR A 299 -24.03 2.87 2.02
CA THR A 299 -25.08 1.98 2.56
C THR A 299 -25.41 2.23 4.02
N GLN A 300 -24.55 2.94 4.76
CA GLN A 300 -24.78 3.20 6.18
C GLN A 300 -25.68 4.43 6.32
N ALA A 301 -26.93 4.22 6.75
CA ALA A 301 -27.90 5.30 6.96
C ALA A 301 -27.44 6.37 7.95
N GLY A 302 -26.57 6.00 8.90
CA GLY A 302 -25.98 6.91 9.89
C GLY A 302 -24.69 7.61 9.44
N ALA A 303 -24.22 7.40 8.21
CA ALA A 303 -23.01 8.06 7.72
C ALA A 303 -23.17 9.58 7.71
N VAL A 304 -22.15 10.28 8.18
CA VAL A 304 -22.07 11.74 8.10
C VAL A 304 -21.46 12.09 6.75
N LEU A 305 -22.32 12.55 5.83
CA LEU A 305 -21.91 13.03 4.51
C LEU A 305 -21.89 14.56 4.53
N ASP A 306 -20.71 15.16 4.33
CA ASP A 306 -20.54 16.60 4.48
C ASP A 306 -19.64 17.19 3.39
N HIS A 307 -20.07 18.26 2.70
CA HIS A 307 -19.32 18.92 1.62
C HIS A 307 -18.71 17.94 0.59
N ASN A 308 -19.40 16.84 0.29
CA ASN A 308 -19.03 15.96 -0.81
C ASN A 308 -19.68 16.44 -2.09
N TYR A 309 -18.97 16.30 -3.21
CA TYR A 309 -19.56 16.40 -4.53
C TYR A 309 -20.02 15.02 -4.99
N ALA A 310 -21.21 14.93 -5.57
CA ALA A 310 -21.68 13.71 -6.24
C ALA A 310 -22.34 14.08 -7.58
N GLY A 311 -21.88 13.47 -8.66
CA GLY A 311 -22.36 13.81 -10.00
C GLY A 311 -21.44 13.33 -11.10
N SER A 312 -21.73 13.75 -12.33
CA SER A 312 -20.99 13.35 -13.54
C SER A 312 -20.68 14.54 -14.45
N ALA A 313 -20.62 15.77 -13.90
CA ALA A 313 -20.20 16.92 -14.69
C ALA A 313 -18.71 16.80 -15.02
N ASP A 314 -18.27 17.30 -16.17
CA ASP A 314 -16.87 17.25 -16.57
C ASP A 314 -15.98 18.06 -15.60
N LEU A 315 -15.25 17.37 -14.71
CA LEU A 315 -14.39 17.97 -13.69
C LEU A 315 -12.90 17.83 -14.01
N PHE A 316 -12.53 16.87 -14.85
CA PHE A 316 -11.18 16.32 -14.91
C PHE A 316 -10.46 16.66 -16.21
N VAL A 317 -9.14 16.81 -16.15
CA VAL A 317 -8.33 17.15 -17.32
C VAL A 317 -8.47 16.11 -18.43
N ASP A 318 -8.35 14.82 -18.11
CA ASP A 318 -8.53 13.72 -19.06
C ASP A 318 -8.92 12.40 -18.36
N ALA A 319 -10.19 12.29 -17.96
CA ALA A 319 -10.71 11.10 -17.30
C ALA A 319 -10.58 9.81 -18.14
N ALA A 320 -10.55 9.92 -19.48
CA ALA A 320 -10.45 8.77 -20.37
C ALA A 320 -9.06 8.10 -20.30
N HIS A 321 -8.03 8.86 -19.91
CA HIS A 321 -6.69 8.36 -19.64
C HIS A 321 -6.35 8.42 -18.15
N TYR A 322 -7.38 8.42 -17.29
CA TYR A 322 -7.27 8.39 -15.83
C TYR A 322 -6.51 9.59 -15.23
N ASP A 323 -6.47 10.73 -15.91
CA ASP A 323 -6.00 11.99 -15.36
C ASP A 323 -7.17 12.72 -14.68
N TYR A 324 -7.24 12.51 -13.37
CA TYR A 324 -8.26 13.07 -12.50
C TYR A 324 -7.87 14.40 -11.84
N ARG A 325 -6.85 15.09 -12.37
CA ARG A 325 -6.58 16.48 -11.97
C ARG A 325 -7.78 17.36 -12.34
N LEU A 326 -8.04 18.37 -11.53
CA LEU A 326 -9.17 19.28 -11.74
C LEU A 326 -8.89 20.24 -12.90
N ARG A 327 -9.89 20.46 -13.75
CA ARG A 327 -9.86 21.54 -14.73
C ARG A 327 -10.08 22.90 -14.06
N ALA A 328 -9.57 23.96 -14.69
CA ALA A 328 -9.73 25.32 -14.17
C ALA A 328 -11.19 25.80 -14.08
N ASP A 329 -12.11 25.19 -14.82
CA ASP A 329 -13.54 25.48 -14.82
C ASP A 329 -14.36 24.56 -13.90
N ALA A 330 -13.72 23.69 -13.10
CA ALA A 330 -14.36 22.76 -12.16
C ALA A 330 -14.90 23.46 -10.88
N GLY A 331 -15.60 24.58 -11.03
CA GLY A 331 -16.09 25.42 -9.93
C GLY A 331 -17.10 24.76 -8.98
N ALA A 332 -17.58 23.55 -9.30
CA ALA A 332 -18.40 22.76 -8.39
C ALA A 332 -17.59 22.07 -7.27
N VAL A 333 -16.27 22.02 -7.39
CA VAL A 333 -15.36 21.37 -6.43
C VAL A 333 -14.20 22.25 -6.01
N ILE A 334 -13.77 23.21 -6.86
CA ILE A 334 -12.75 24.20 -6.51
C ILE A 334 -13.30 25.18 -5.47
N ASP A 335 -12.54 25.40 -4.39
CA ASP A 335 -12.90 26.25 -3.24
C ASP A 335 -14.24 25.88 -2.57
N GLN A 336 -14.75 24.65 -2.77
CA GLN A 336 -16.05 24.22 -2.23
C GLN A 336 -15.95 23.34 -0.98
N GLY A 337 -14.74 22.96 -0.57
CA GLY A 337 -14.52 22.15 0.63
C GLY A 337 -14.46 22.98 1.92
N VAL A 338 -14.37 22.26 3.03
CA VAL A 338 -14.32 22.80 4.40
C VAL A 338 -13.17 22.17 5.17
N ASP A 339 -12.63 22.84 6.19
CA ASP A 339 -11.68 22.24 7.12
C ASP A 339 -12.22 20.89 7.65
N PRO A 340 -11.58 19.75 7.31
CA PRO A 340 -12.08 18.45 7.71
C PRO A 340 -11.94 18.20 9.22
N GLY A 341 -11.14 19.01 9.93
CA GLY A 341 -10.96 18.94 11.37
C GLY A 341 -10.10 17.77 11.80
N SER A 342 -10.47 17.12 12.90
CA SER A 342 -9.76 15.98 13.47
C SER A 342 -10.68 14.80 13.76
N GLY A 343 -10.11 13.60 13.72
CA GLY A 343 -10.79 12.34 13.96
C GLY A 343 -9.80 11.33 14.51
N GLY A 344 -10.21 10.48 15.45
CA GLY A 344 -9.30 9.47 15.99
C GLY A 344 -8.14 10.00 16.85
N GLY A 345 -8.07 11.32 17.08
CA GLY A 345 -6.93 12.00 17.71
C GLY A 345 -5.96 12.63 16.71
N GLU A 346 -6.24 12.55 15.41
CA GLU A 346 -5.36 12.99 14.32
C GLU A 346 -6.04 14.03 13.44
N ALA A 347 -5.25 14.88 12.76
CA ALA A 347 -5.77 15.83 11.78
C ALA A 347 -6.23 15.09 10.52
N LEU A 348 -7.39 15.45 9.99
CA LEU A 348 -7.95 14.87 8.78
C LEU A 348 -7.59 15.66 7.52
N GLN A 349 -6.94 16.82 7.68
CA GLN A 349 -6.51 17.68 6.58
C GLN A 349 -5.43 16.97 5.74
N PRO A 350 -5.67 16.73 4.43
CA PRO A 350 -4.64 16.20 3.55
C PRO A 350 -3.47 17.19 3.44
N ALA A 351 -2.26 16.68 3.66
CA ALA A 351 -1.01 17.44 3.52
C ALA A 351 -0.33 17.22 2.17
N SER A 352 -0.78 16.23 1.41
CA SER A 352 -0.16 15.81 0.16
C SER A 352 -1.21 15.46 -0.89
N ILE A 353 -0.74 15.38 -2.13
CA ILE A 353 -1.50 14.86 -3.27
C ILE A 353 -0.64 13.83 -4.00
N TYR A 354 -1.30 12.83 -4.56
CA TYR A 354 -0.62 11.78 -5.31
C TYR A 354 -0.02 12.32 -6.62
N VAL A 355 1.19 11.88 -6.93
CA VAL A 355 1.90 12.15 -8.18
C VAL A 355 2.26 10.81 -8.81
N HIS A 356 1.82 10.60 -10.05
CA HIS A 356 2.09 9.38 -10.80
C HIS A 356 3.60 9.25 -11.11
N PRO A 357 4.21 8.04 -11.09
CA PRO A 357 3.59 6.72 -10.89
C PRO A 357 3.43 6.21 -9.45
N ALA A 358 4.19 6.69 -8.47
CA ALA A 358 4.02 6.28 -7.07
C ALA A 358 4.73 7.27 -6.15
N ASN A 359 4.22 8.50 -6.12
CA ASN A 359 4.87 9.61 -5.42
C ASN A 359 3.84 10.59 -4.85
N VAL A 360 4.32 11.60 -4.13
CA VAL A 360 3.50 12.68 -3.60
C VAL A 360 4.16 14.04 -3.76
N ALA A 361 3.34 15.07 -3.82
CA ALA A 361 3.75 16.46 -3.64
C ALA A 361 2.95 17.09 -2.49
N ALA A 362 3.42 18.22 -1.97
CA ALA A 362 2.68 18.98 -0.97
C ALA A 362 1.34 19.47 -1.53
N ARG A 363 0.26 19.35 -0.74
CA ARG A 363 -1.03 19.95 -1.08
C ARG A 363 -1.00 21.43 -0.69
N ILE A 364 -0.84 22.32 -1.66
CA ILE A 364 -0.82 23.77 -1.44
C ILE A 364 -2.23 24.32 -1.59
N VAL A 365 -2.93 24.50 -0.47
CA VAL A 365 -4.29 25.05 -0.44
C VAL A 365 -4.27 26.54 -0.80
N SER A 366 -5.15 26.93 -1.72
CA SER A 366 -5.31 28.32 -2.16
C SER A 366 -6.77 28.74 -2.08
N GLY A 367 -7.16 29.36 -0.97
CA GLY A 367 -8.56 29.71 -0.70
C GLY A 367 -9.18 28.74 0.29
N ALA A 368 -10.38 28.26 -0.01
CA ALA A 368 -10.95 27.13 0.70
C ALA A 368 -10.36 25.84 0.11
N ILE A 369 -10.25 24.79 0.92
CA ILE A 369 -9.76 23.50 0.41
C ILE A 369 -10.68 22.99 -0.71
N ASP A 370 -10.11 22.45 -1.77
CA ASP A 370 -10.91 21.82 -2.82
C ASP A 370 -11.53 20.49 -2.36
N ILE A 371 -12.71 20.18 -2.88
CA ILE A 371 -13.31 18.85 -2.77
C ILE A 371 -12.50 17.89 -3.68
N GLY A 372 -12.11 16.73 -3.15
CA GLY A 372 -11.38 15.69 -3.87
C GLY A 372 -9.90 15.57 -3.51
N ALA A 373 -9.23 14.64 -4.19
CA ALA A 373 -7.83 14.27 -3.93
C ALA A 373 -6.82 15.32 -4.39
N TYR A 374 -7.18 16.10 -5.41
CA TYR A 374 -6.34 17.17 -5.93
C TYR A 374 -6.79 18.54 -5.42
N GLU A 375 -5.82 19.41 -5.19
CA GLU A 375 -6.04 20.84 -5.12
C GLU A 375 -5.73 21.43 -6.49
N TRP A 376 -6.63 22.22 -7.03
CA TRP A 376 -6.39 23.03 -8.19
C TRP A 376 -5.43 24.15 -7.82
N SER A 377 -4.28 24.17 -8.48
CA SER A 377 -3.38 25.31 -8.44
C SER A 377 -3.00 25.61 -9.88
N GLY A 378 -3.23 26.84 -10.33
CA GLY A 378 -3.13 27.25 -11.74
C GLY A 378 -1.78 27.04 -12.45
N GLU A 379 -0.80 26.42 -11.79
CA GLU A 379 0.52 26.06 -12.32
C GLU A 379 0.98 24.62 -11.99
N ALA A 380 0.24 23.82 -11.23
CA ALA A 380 0.70 22.48 -10.87
C ALA A 380 0.25 21.42 -11.88
N ILE A 381 0.86 21.48 -13.06
CA ILE A 381 1.11 20.27 -13.84
C ILE A 381 2.13 19.48 -13.02
N PHE A 382 1.65 18.59 -12.15
CA PHE A 382 2.52 17.51 -11.70
C PHE A 382 2.93 16.77 -12.97
N ASN A 383 4.24 16.72 -13.25
CA ASN A 383 4.81 15.79 -14.22
C ASN A 383 4.23 14.41 -13.85
N ASP A 384 3.20 14.01 -14.56
CA ASP A 384 2.34 12.86 -14.31
C ASP A 384 2.85 11.63 -15.06
N GLY A 385 4.12 11.65 -15.49
CA GLY A 385 4.69 10.55 -16.26
C GLY A 385 4.07 10.38 -17.65
N PHE A 386 3.22 11.31 -18.12
CA PHE A 386 2.67 11.32 -19.47
C PHE A 386 3.36 12.29 -20.43
N ASP A 387 4.33 13.08 -19.94
CA ASP A 387 5.28 13.83 -20.77
C ASP A 387 6.60 13.04 -20.91
N GLY A 388 6.62 12.05 -21.80
CA GLY A 388 7.80 11.24 -22.13
C GLY A 388 7.59 10.24 -23.25
#